data_AF-A0A951K7C5-F1
#
_entry.id   AF-A0A951K7C5-F1
#
_cell.length_a   1.000
_cell.length_b   1.000
_cell.length_c   1.000
_cell.angle_alpha   90.00
_cell.angle_beta   90.00
_cell.angle_gamma   90.00
#
_symmetry.space_group_name_H-M   'P 1'
#
loop_
_entity.id
_entity.type
_entity.pdbx_description
1 polymer ?
#
loop_
_entity_poly.entity_id
_entity_poly.type
_entity_poly.pdbx_seq_one_letter_code
_entity_poly.pdbx_strand_id
1 'polypeptide(L)'
;MDEIPKPRELLAIRGATEDLFALLRKWFAVPNSVTLNLRAVDSAVAELGEPRLVMAMAMRKLQALHLLTTPGIVTTTDVVLTVIQDLERALLQAPAMHLRDTAAATDWDAALAALDPTGEPDEPAAADKATAGDDDIALFRSHHAALHNAARAVLHASDGRIRRLV
;
A
#
# COMPACT_ATOMS: atom_id res chain seq x y z
N MET A 1 -30.96 10.22 3.10
CA MET A 1 -29.71 9.74 3.69
C MET A 1 -28.96 10.95 4.17
N ASP A 2 -28.57 11.02 5.45
CA ASP A 2 -27.92 12.22 6.00
C ASP A 2 -26.58 12.46 5.31
N GLU A 3 -26.34 13.71 4.93
CA GLU A 3 -25.14 14.16 4.24
C GLU A 3 -24.16 14.72 5.27
N ILE A 4 -22.91 14.28 5.20
CA ILE A 4 -21.81 14.75 6.04
C ILE A 4 -20.63 15.15 5.15
N PRO A 5 -19.87 16.18 5.52
CA PRO A 5 -18.68 16.53 4.76
C PRO A 5 -17.63 15.42 4.85
N LYS A 6 -16.84 15.24 3.79
CA LYS A 6 -15.66 14.37 3.85
C LYS A 6 -14.71 14.81 4.97
N PRO A 7 -14.29 13.89 5.85
CA PRO A 7 -13.26 14.19 6.86
C PRO A 7 -11.95 14.65 6.23
N ARG A 8 -11.22 15.53 6.92
CA ARG A 8 -9.94 16.07 6.43
C ARG A 8 -8.92 14.97 6.17
N GLU A 9 -8.90 13.96 7.02
CA GLU A 9 -8.03 12.79 6.92
C GLU A 9 -8.33 12.01 5.64
N LEU A 10 -9.60 11.85 5.27
CA LEU A 10 -9.99 11.20 4.02
C LEU A 10 -9.51 12.00 2.80
N LEU A 11 -9.59 13.34 2.84
CA LEU A 11 -9.09 14.16 1.75
C LEU A 11 -7.55 14.14 1.66
N ALA A 12 -6.88 14.08 2.81
CA ALA A 12 -5.42 14.11 2.91
C ALA A 12 -4.74 12.84 2.34
N ILE A 13 -5.42 11.69 2.34
CA ILE A 13 -4.84 10.44 1.82
C ILE A 13 -4.72 10.40 0.29
N ARG A 14 -5.17 11.43 -0.43
CA ARG A 14 -5.06 11.48 -1.89
C ARG A 14 -3.61 11.31 -2.38
N GLY A 15 -2.65 12.05 -1.79
CA GLY A 15 -1.23 11.88 -2.11
C GLY A 15 -0.71 10.50 -1.67
N ALA A 16 -1.08 10.07 -0.45
CA ALA A 16 -0.69 8.76 0.06
C ALA A 16 -1.13 7.59 -0.85
N THR A 17 -2.29 7.69 -1.51
CA THR A 17 -2.73 6.68 -2.49
C THR A 17 -1.89 6.66 -3.77
N GLU A 18 -1.39 7.81 -4.23
CA GLU A 18 -0.48 7.91 -5.38
C GLU A 18 0.90 7.34 -5.04
N ASP A 19 1.44 7.70 -3.88
CA ASP A 19 2.74 7.24 -3.41
C ASP A 19 2.74 5.72 -3.16
N LEU A 20 1.69 5.19 -2.52
CA LEU A 20 1.52 3.74 -2.36
C LEU A 20 1.39 3.03 -3.72
N PHE A 21 0.69 3.63 -4.68
CA PHE A 21 0.58 3.04 -6.02
C PHE A 21 1.95 2.92 -6.69
N ALA A 22 2.77 3.98 -6.61
CA ALA A 22 4.12 3.99 -7.16
C ALA A 22 5.04 2.97 -6.45
N LEU A 23 4.99 2.92 -5.12
CA LEU A 23 5.76 1.97 -4.31
C LEU A 23 5.40 0.53 -4.64
N LEU A 24 4.11 0.18 -4.64
CA LEU A 24 3.66 -1.18 -4.96
C LEU A 24 4.05 -1.58 -6.38
N ARG A 25 3.92 -0.66 -7.34
CA ARG A 25 4.33 -0.92 -8.71
C ARG A 25 5.82 -1.22 -8.81
N LYS A 26 6.66 -0.48 -8.08
CA LYS A 26 8.11 -0.67 -8.00
C LYS A 26 8.45 -2.01 -7.33
N TRP A 27 7.91 -2.27 -6.15
CA TRP A 27 8.24 -3.45 -5.33
C TRP A 27 7.88 -4.78 -5.99
N PHE A 28 6.79 -4.82 -6.75
CA PHE A 28 6.27 -6.06 -7.34
C PHE A 28 6.40 -6.13 -8.86
N ALA A 29 7.08 -5.15 -9.46
CA ALA A 29 7.26 -5.02 -10.91
C ALA A 29 5.95 -5.22 -11.68
N VAL A 30 4.87 -4.56 -11.23
CA VAL A 30 3.53 -4.74 -11.80
C VAL A 30 3.49 -4.11 -13.20
N PRO A 31 3.12 -4.86 -14.25
CA PRO A 31 3.06 -4.35 -15.62
C PRO A 31 1.91 -3.34 -15.80
N ASN A 32 1.96 -2.58 -16.90
CA ASN A 32 0.90 -1.61 -17.26
C ASN A 32 -0.46 -2.27 -17.52
N SER A 33 -0.47 -3.56 -17.88
CA SER A 33 -1.67 -4.31 -18.20
C SER A 33 -1.64 -5.66 -17.49
N VAL A 34 -2.73 -5.97 -16.78
CA VAL A 34 -2.95 -7.25 -16.10
C VAL A 34 -4.29 -7.81 -16.57
N THR A 35 -4.30 -9.08 -16.96
CA THR A 35 -5.52 -9.79 -17.38
C THR A 35 -5.93 -10.73 -16.26
N LEU A 36 -7.17 -10.64 -15.79
CA LEU A 36 -7.73 -11.54 -14.79
C LEU A 36 -8.64 -12.56 -15.46
N ASN A 37 -8.40 -13.85 -15.21
CA ASN A 37 -9.26 -14.91 -15.71
C ASN A 37 -10.38 -15.24 -14.72
N LEU A 38 -11.62 -14.87 -15.09
CA LEU A 38 -12.83 -15.10 -14.27
C LEU A 38 -13.66 -16.30 -14.74
N ARG A 39 -13.08 -17.20 -15.55
CA ARG A 39 -13.81 -18.32 -16.17
C ARG A 39 -14.22 -19.41 -15.19
N ALA A 40 -13.41 -19.64 -14.16
CA ALA A 40 -13.69 -20.61 -13.10
C ALA A 40 -13.78 -19.88 -11.76
N VAL A 41 -14.76 -20.23 -10.94
CA VAL A 41 -15.01 -19.54 -9.66
C VAL A 41 -13.90 -19.83 -8.63
N ASP A 42 -13.23 -20.97 -8.76
CA ASP A 42 -12.14 -21.45 -7.90
C ASP A 42 -10.73 -21.10 -8.39
N SER A 43 -10.60 -20.35 -9.52
CA SER A 43 -9.29 -19.91 -10.04
C SER A 43 -8.57 -18.93 -9.11
N ALA A 44 -9.29 -18.36 -8.14
CA ALA A 44 -8.76 -17.40 -7.18
C ALA A 44 -7.55 -17.92 -6.39
N VAL A 45 -7.44 -19.22 -6.12
CA VAL A 45 -6.28 -19.76 -5.39
C VAL A 45 -5.00 -19.70 -6.24
N ALA A 46 -5.10 -19.98 -7.55
CA ALA A 46 -3.97 -19.91 -8.46
C ALA A 46 -3.60 -18.46 -8.79
N GLU A 47 -4.59 -17.60 -9.03
CA GLU A 47 -4.39 -16.21 -9.45
C GLU A 47 -4.08 -15.28 -8.25
N LEU A 48 -4.79 -15.41 -7.13
CA LEU A 48 -4.54 -14.60 -5.92
C LEU A 48 -3.46 -15.19 -5.01
N GLY A 49 -2.81 -16.28 -5.45
CA GLY A 49 -1.58 -16.79 -4.85
C GLY A 49 -0.33 -16.04 -5.33
N GLU A 50 -0.38 -15.41 -6.51
CA GLU A 50 0.76 -14.66 -7.07
C GLU A 50 0.83 -13.25 -6.47
N PRO A 51 1.93 -12.87 -5.79
CA PRO A 51 2.11 -11.53 -5.22
C PRO A 51 1.78 -10.40 -6.18
N ARG A 52 2.22 -10.51 -7.43
CA ARG A 52 2.02 -9.51 -8.47
C ARG A 52 0.55 -9.26 -8.78
N LEU A 53 -0.26 -10.32 -8.88
CA LEU A 53 -1.70 -10.20 -9.19
C LEU A 53 -2.48 -9.60 -8.02
N VAL A 54 -2.17 -10.02 -6.79
CA VAL A 54 -2.74 -9.44 -5.58
C VAL A 54 -2.45 -7.94 -5.51
N MET A 55 -1.19 -7.54 -5.79
CA MET A 55 -0.79 -6.15 -5.78
C MET A 55 -1.41 -5.34 -6.92
N ALA A 56 -1.58 -5.92 -8.10
CA ALA A 56 -2.33 -5.27 -9.20
C ALA A 56 -3.78 -4.97 -8.80
N MET A 57 -4.44 -5.88 -8.08
CA MET A 57 -5.78 -5.63 -7.55
C MET A 57 -5.80 -4.56 -6.46
N ALA A 58 -4.83 -4.57 -5.54
CA ALA A 58 -4.67 -3.53 -4.54
C ALA A 58 -4.45 -2.16 -5.18
N MET A 59 -3.59 -2.07 -6.20
CA MET A 59 -3.36 -0.84 -6.98
C MET A 59 -4.64 -0.32 -7.63
N ARG A 60 -5.51 -1.20 -8.16
CA ARG A 60 -6.82 -0.78 -8.69
C ARG A 60 -7.73 -0.20 -7.61
N LYS A 61 -7.66 -0.73 -6.38
CA LYS A 61 -8.39 -0.17 -5.23
C LYS A 61 -7.80 1.16 -4.74
N LEU A 62 -6.48 1.35 -4.82
CA LEU A 62 -5.84 2.64 -4.55
C LEU A 62 -6.32 3.71 -5.55
N GLN A 63 -6.44 3.37 -6.83
CA GLN A 63 -6.99 4.27 -7.85
C GLN A 63 -8.45 4.62 -7.56
N ALA A 64 -9.28 3.63 -7.19
CA ALA A 64 -10.66 3.88 -6.80
C ALA A 64 -10.72 4.82 -5.58
N LEU A 65 -9.90 4.56 -4.56
CA LEU A 65 -9.82 5.41 -3.37
C LEU A 65 -9.36 6.83 -3.71
N HIS A 66 -8.36 6.99 -4.58
CA HIS A 66 -7.90 8.28 -5.07
C HIS A 66 -9.04 9.11 -5.72
N LEU A 67 -9.90 8.45 -6.51
CA LEU A 67 -11.09 9.09 -7.06
C LEU A 67 -12.09 9.47 -5.96
N LEU A 68 -12.35 8.57 -5.01
CA LEU A 68 -13.27 8.80 -3.90
C LEU A 68 -12.82 9.92 -2.96
N THR A 69 -11.52 10.19 -2.86
CA THR A 69 -10.95 11.27 -2.03
C THR A 69 -10.91 12.62 -2.75
N THR A 70 -11.27 12.66 -4.03
CA THR A 70 -11.33 13.91 -4.81
C THR A 70 -12.49 14.79 -4.32
N PRO A 71 -12.26 16.10 -4.09
CA PRO A 71 -13.32 17.04 -3.73
C PRO A 71 -14.45 17.05 -4.76
N GLY A 72 -15.71 17.09 -4.30
CA GLY A 72 -16.89 17.10 -5.16
C GLY A 72 -17.37 15.71 -5.65
N ILE A 73 -16.59 14.64 -5.44
CA ILE A 73 -17.06 13.28 -5.72
C ILE A 73 -17.95 12.79 -4.58
N VAL A 74 -19.23 12.60 -4.85
CA VAL A 74 -20.17 12.12 -3.82
C VAL A 74 -20.08 10.60 -3.70
N THR A 75 -19.99 10.09 -2.47
CA THR A 75 -19.94 8.66 -2.17
C THR A 75 -20.63 8.34 -0.85
N THR A 76 -20.60 7.10 -0.39
CA THR A 76 -21.12 6.67 0.90
C THR A 76 -20.01 6.12 1.80
N THR A 77 -20.23 6.20 3.11
CA THR A 77 -19.22 5.82 4.11
C THR A 77 -18.85 4.34 4.04
N ASP A 78 -19.80 3.47 3.75
CA ASP A 78 -19.58 2.02 3.56
C ASP A 78 -18.66 1.72 2.37
N VAL A 79 -18.88 2.35 1.21
CA VAL A 79 -18.03 2.17 0.03
C VAL A 79 -16.57 2.55 0.33
N VAL A 80 -16.36 3.70 0.98
CA VAL A 80 -15.02 4.16 1.36
C VAL A 80 -14.37 3.19 2.35
N LEU A 81 -15.10 2.79 3.39
CA LEU A 81 -14.59 1.87 4.42
C LEU A 81 -14.26 0.49 3.85
N THR A 82 -15.10 -0.07 2.98
CA THR A 82 -14.83 -1.36 2.32
C THR A 82 -13.59 -1.28 1.45
N VAL A 83 -13.43 -0.21 0.67
CA VAL A 83 -12.22 -0.04 -0.17
C VAL A 83 -10.96 0.06 0.70
N ILE A 84 -10.99 0.83 1.79
CA ILE A 84 -9.83 0.95 2.70
C ILE A 84 -9.54 -0.39 3.39
N GLN A 85 -10.54 -1.09 3.90
CA GLN A 85 -10.37 -2.37 4.58
C GLN A 85 -9.77 -3.44 3.64
N ASP A 86 -10.24 -3.48 2.41
CA ASP A 86 -9.70 -4.36 1.39
C ASP A 86 -8.23 -4.06 1.07
N LEU A 87 -7.86 -2.77 1.07
CA LEU A 87 -6.48 -2.33 0.91
C LEU A 87 -5.62 -2.73 2.11
N GLU A 88 -6.07 -2.47 3.34
CA GLU A 88 -5.36 -2.83 4.57
C GLU A 88 -5.00 -4.32 4.57
N ARG A 89 -5.93 -5.20 4.16
CA ARG A 89 -5.67 -6.64 4.09
C ARG A 89 -4.56 -7.00 3.10
N ALA A 90 -4.50 -6.33 1.95
CA ALA A 90 -3.44 -6.56 0.96
C ALA A 90 -2.10 -5.96 1.42
N LEU A 91 -2.14 -4.74 1.95
CA LEU A 91 -0.97 -3.98 2.37
C LEU A 91 -0.29 -4.58 3.61
N LEU A 92 -1.03 -5.25 4.49
CA LEU A 92 -0.48 -5.90 5.68
C LEU A 92 0.62 -6.94 5.31
N GLN A 93 0.43 -7.66 4.21
CA GLN A 93 1.35 -8.72 3.78
C GLN A 93 2.42 -8.22 2.79
N ALA A 94 2.21 -7.07 2.15
CA ALA A 94 3.07 -6.56 1.08
C ALA A 94 4.55 -6.42 1.49
N PRO A 95 4.92 -5.86 2.66
CA PRO A 95 6.33 -5.76 3.04
C PRO A 95 7.00 -7.13 3.20
N ALA A 96 6.31 -8.10 3.80
CA ALA A 96 6.85 -9.43 3.99
C ALA A 96 7.04 -10.17 2.64
N MET A 97 6.10 -9.98 1.71
CA MET A 97 6.22 -10.52 0.34
C MET A 97 7.39 -9.88 -0.40
N HIS A 98 7.52 -8.56 -0.35
CA HIS A 98 8.63 -7.84 -0.99
C HIS A 98 10.00 -8.25 -0.44
N LEU A 99 10.13 -8.42 0.88
CA LEU A 99 11.37 -8.87 1.50
C LEU A 99 11.72 -10.31 1.09
N ARG A 100 10.73 -11.20 0.98
CA ARG A 100 10.94 -12.58 0.51
C ARG A 100 11.42 -12.59 -0.94
N ASP A 101 10.78 -11.82 -1.81
CA ASP A 101 11.16 -11.74 -3.23
C ASP A 101 12.57 -11.14 -3.40
N THR A 102 12.86 -10.07 -2.66
CA THR A 102 14.19 -9.45 -2.64
C THR A 102 15.24 -10.42 -2.14
N ALA A 103 14.99 -11.11 -1.03
CA ALA A 103 15.92 -12.08 -0.46
C ALA A 103 16.19 -13.27 -1.39
N ALA A 104 15.19 -13.70 -2.16
CA ALA A 104 15.35 -14.76 -3.15
C ALA A 104 16.12 -14.30 -4.40
N ALA A 105 16.07 -13.01 -4.74
CA ALA A 105 16.75 -12.43 -5.89
C ALA A 105 18.19 -11.98 -5.59
N THR A 106 18.53 -11.75 -4.32
CA THR A 106 19.87 -11.30 -3.90
C THR A 106 20.91 -12.42 -4.04
N ASP A 107 22.04 -12.09 -4.67
CA ASP A 107 23.26 -12.91 -4.61
C ASP A 107 23.95 -12.70 -3.26
N TRP A 108 23.72 -13.65 -2.34
CA TRP A 108 24.24 -13.58 -0.98
C TRP A 108 25.74 -13.75 -0.89
N ASP A 109 26.37 -14.45 -1.84
CA ASP A 109 27.83 -14.64 -1.86
C ASP A 109 28.51 -13.30 -2.20
N ALA A 110 28.00 -12.61 -3.22
CA ALA A 110 28.47 -11.27 -3.58
C ALA A 110 28.18 -10.24 -2.48
N ALA A 111 26.99 -10.28 -1.87
CA ALA A 111 26.62 -9.39 -0.77
C ALA A 111 27.50 -9.61 0.47
N LEU A 112 27.82 -10.87 0.79
CA LEU A 112 28.73 -11.22 1.89
C LEU A 112 30.16 -10.78 1.59
N ALA A 113 30.65 -10.96 0.36
CA ALA A 113 31.98 -10.52 -0.04
C ALA A 113 32.14 -8.98 0.00
N ALA A 114 31.05 -8.24 -0.19
CA ALA A 114 31.03 -6.78 -0.05
C ALA A 114 31.05 -6.31 1.42
N LEU A 115 30.72 -7.18 2.38
CA LEU A 115 30.87 -6.92 3.81
C LEU A 115 32.32 -7.22 4.20
N ASP A 116 33.17 -6.20 4.13
CA ASP A 116 34.60 -6.31 4.46
C ASP A 116 34.80 -6.86 5.89
N PRO A 117 35.38 -8.06 6.08
CA PRO A 117 35.58 -8.65 7.41
C PRO A 117 36.77 -8.03 8.17
N THR A 118 37.49 -7.09 7.57
CA THR A 118 38.79 -6.57 8.05
C THR A 118 38.83 -5.06 8.31
N GLY A 119 37.71 -4.34 8.19
CA GLY A 119 37.67 -2.91 8.52
C GLY A 119 37.99 -2.66 9.99
N GLU A 120 39.08 -1.93 10.27
CA GLU A 120 39.27 -1.27 11.57
C GLU A 120 38.00 -0.48 11.92
N PRO A 121 37.61 -0.38 13.20
CA PRO A 121 36.45 0.38 13.60
C PRO A 121 36.74 1.87 13.37
N ASP A 122 36.50 2.35 12.15
CA ASP A 122 36.41 3.77 11.88
C ASP A 122 35.34 4.34 12.81
N GLU A 123 35.70 5.45 13.46
CA GLU A 123 34.86 6.26 14.36
C GLU A 123 33.43 6.39 13.81
N PRO A 124 32.40 6.56 14.67
CA PRO A 124 31.01 6.52 14.24
C PRO A 124 30.69 7.69 13.30
N ALA A 125 30.98 7.51 12.02
CA ALA A 125 30.43 8.29 10.95
C ALA A 125 28.93 8.10 11.07
N ALA A 126 28.24 9.23 11.27
CA ALA A 126 26.81 9.34 11.52
C ALA A 126 26.00 8.31 10.71
N ALA A 127 24.97 7.76 11.35
CA ALA A 127 24.02 6.77 10.85
C ALA A 127 23.20 7.25 9.63
N ASP A 128 23.86 7.66 8.55
CA ASP A 128 23.28 8.45 7.44
C ASP A 128 23.45 7.77 6.08
N LYS A 129 23.58 6.44 6.07
CA LYS A 129 23.30 5.63 4.88
C LYS A 129 22.12 4.73 5.15
N ALA A 130 20.96 5.33 5.43
CA ALA A 130 19.70 4.67 5.10
C ALA A 130 19.80 4.26 3.62
N THR A 131 19.77 2.96 3.36
CA THR A 131 19.77 2.50 1.97
C THR A 131 18.44 2.93 1.34
N ALA A 132 18.40 3.13 0.02
CA ALA A 132 17.16 3.56 -0.66
C ALA A 132 15.95 2.62 -0.39
N GLY A 133 16.18 1.40 0.10
CA GLY A 133 15.13 0.48 0.56
C GLY A 133 14.54 0.82 1.94
N ASP A 134 15.33 1.38 2.86
CA ASP A 134 14.85 1.78 4.19
C ASP A 134 13.90 2.98 4.11
N ASP A 135 14.19 3.93 3.22
CA ASP A 135 13.33 5.08 2.95
C ASP A 135 11.98 4.66 2.35
N ASP A 136 11.99 3.74 1.39
CA ASP A 136 10.77 3.18 0.78
C ASP A 136 9.87 2.50 1.82
N ILE A 137 10.47 1.74 2.76
CA ILE A 137 9.73 1.06 3.83
C ILE A 137 9.13 2.08 4.81
N ALA A 138 9.88 3.14 5.15
CA ALA A 138 9.40 4.20 6.03
C ALA A 138 8.23 4.96 5.38
N LEU A 139 8.36 5.31 4.10
CA LEU A 139 7.28 5.92 3.31
C LEU A 139 6.05 5.02 3.26
N PHE A 140 6.22 3.74 2.93
CA PHE A 140 5.13 2.77 2.92
C PHE A 140 4.37 2.74 4.25
N ARG A 141 5.09 2.66 5.38
CA ARG A 141 4.48 2.63 6.72
C ARG A 141 3.70 3.91 7.01
N SER A 142 4.26 5.07 6.65
CA SER A 142 3.61 6.37 6.83
C SER A 142 2.29 6.45 6.03
N HIS A 143 2.32 6.10 4.75
CA HIS A 143 1.13 6.14 3.90
C HIS A 143 0.09 5.08 4.29
N HIS A 144 0.52 3.87 4.67
CA HIS A 144 -0.37 2.83 5.17
C HIS A 144 -1.08 3.28 6.47
N ALA A 145 -0.36 3.93 7.39
CA ALA A 145 -0.96 4.50 8.59
C ALA A 145 -1.97 5.63 8.27
N ALA A 146 -1.71 6.42 7.23
CA ALA A 146 -2.63 7.46 6.77
C ALA A 146 -3.98 6.88 6.31
N LEU A 147 -3.98 5.73 5.59
CA LEU A 147 -5.20 5.02 5.23
C LEU A 147 -6.02 4.61 6.45
N HIS A 148 -5.35 4.06 7.46
CA HIS A 148 -6.01 3.65 8.71
C HIS A 148 -6.64 4.85 9.43
N ASN A 149 -5.94 5.98 9.49
CA ASN A 149 -6.46 7.22 10.08
C ASN A 149 -7.67 7.75 9.31
N ALA A 150 -7.66 7.69 7.97
CA ALA A 150 -8.81 8.06 7.16
C ALA A 150 -10.03 7.17 7.44
N ALA A 151 -9.84 5.85 7.55
CA ALA A 151 -10.92 4.92 7.90
C ALA A 151 -11.54 5.28 9.26
N ARG A 152 -10.69 5.54 10.26
CA ARG A 152 -11.15 5.94 11.61
C ARG A 152 -11.91 7.26 11.59
N ALA A 153 -11.44 8.25 10.83
CA ALA A 153 -12.12 9.54 10.70
C ALA A 153 -13.50 9.40 10.04
N VAL A 154 -13.63 8.58 8.99
CA VAL A 154 -14.91 8.28 8.34
C VAL A 154 -15.86 7.55 9.29
N LEU A 155 -15.36 6.57 10.04
CA LEU A 155 -16.17 5.84 11.02
C LEU A 155 -16.68 6.77 12.13
N HIS A 156 -15.80 7.64 12.65
CA HIS A 156 -16.16 8.60 13.70
C HIS A 156 -17.15 9.66 13.21
N ALA A 157 -16.92 10.26 12.04
CA ALA A 157 -17.81 11.26 11.48
C ALA A 157 -19.21 10.70 11.12
N SER A 158 -19.32 9.39 10.94
CA SER A 158 -20.56 8.72 10.57
C SER A 158 -21.31 8.08 11.74
N ASP A 159 -20.72 8.09 12.94
CA ASP A 159 -21.21 7.35 14.12
C ASP A 159 -21.51 5.87 13.83
N GLY A 160 -20.70 5.25 12.96
CA GLY A 160 -20.90 3.86 12.52
C GLY A 160 -22.13 3.62 11.64
N ARG A 161 -22.77 4.67 11.11
CA ARG A 161 -23.93 4.56 10.21
C ARG A 161 -23.53 4.79 8.76
N ILE A 162 -24.34 4.27 7.84
CA ILE A 162 -24.17 4.60 6.41
C ILE A 162 -24.65 6.03 6.18
N ARG A 163 -23.73 6.91 5.81
CA ARG A 163 -23.97 8.32 5.50
C ARG A 163 -23.46 8.66 4.11
N ARG A 164 -23.98 9.74 3.54
CA ARG A 164 -23.50 10.26 2.25
C ARG A 164 -22.36 11.25 2.52
N LEU A 165 -21.22 11.02 1.88
CA LEU A 165 -20.05 11.88 1.93
C LEU A 165 -20.10 12.85 0.75
N VAL A 166 -20.13 14.15 1.07
CA VAL A 166 -20.13 15.25 0.10
C VAL A 166 -18.84 16.06 0.17
#